data_AF-A0A3S9EFG7-F1
#
_entry.id   AF-A0A3S9EFG7-F1
#
_cell.length_a   1.000
_cell.length_b   1.000
_cell.length_c   1.000
_cell.angle_alpha   90.00
_cell.angle_beta   90.00
_cell.angle_gamma   90.00
#
_symmetry.space_group_name_H-M   'P 1'
#
loop_
_entity.id
_entity.type
_entity.pdbx_description
1 polymer ?
#
loop_
_entity_poly.entity_id
_entity_poly.type
_entity_poly.pdbx_seq_one_letter_code
_entity_poly.pdbx_strand_id
1 'polypeptide(L)'
;MKAKTRAQRRGRIRKAGARESNGQLQRPSVAEIRHATVEARMRQHGLTLVQAGDRLAGYEIGRLYLRKQIDLVDVEVCDDYVQTVARFMSLTNPQHPFPKAMDYLMTIKGQGGEPSSEQITRARNRYNEWLLPLRGDQELGIPPQVSGNALMTFHGVVFYDHPAAGNVEPVRECIAALRKKFR
;
A
#
# COMPACT_ATOMS: atom_id res chain seq x y z
N MET A 1 47.60 33.11 8.55
CA MET A 1 46.38 32.31 8.32
C MET A 1 45.94 32.46 6.87
N LYS A 2 45.97 31.40 6.06
CA LYS A 2 45.55 31.48 4.65
C LYS A 2 44.02 31.58 4.55
N ALA A 3 43.52 32.61 3.85
CA ALA A 3 42.09 32.79 3.63
C ALA A 3 41.52 31.62 2.80
N LYS A 4 40.46 30.97 3.31
CA LYS A 4 39.74 29.91 2.58
C LYS A 4 39.20 30.46 1.26
N THR A 5 39.46 29.75 0.16
CA THR A 5 38.99 30.15 -1.18
C THR A 5 37.46 30.11 -1.27
N ARG A 6 36.87 30.85 -2.23
CA ARG A 6 35.40 30.94 -2.40
C ARG A 6 34.73 29.57 -2.61
N ALA A 7 35.46 28.61 -3.18
CA ALA A 7 35.06 27.22 -3.32
C ALA A 7 35.04 26.47 -1.97
N GLN A 8 36.00 26.72 -1.08
CA GLN A 8 36.06 26.13 0.27
C GLN A 8 35.01 26.72 1.25
N ARG A 9 34.38 27.85 0.90
CA ARG A 9 33.25 28.45 1.64
C ARG A 9 31.88 27.95 1.17
N ARG A 10 31.79 27.37 -0.03
CA ARG A 10 30.54 26.79 -0.51
C ARG A 10 30.39 25.41 0.12
N GLY A 11 29.63 25.35 1.22
CA GLY A 11 29.09 24.09 1.72
C GLY A 11 28.22 23.39 0.67
N ARG A 12 27.60 22.26 1.04
CA ARG A 12 26.71 21.48 0.16
C ARG A 12 25.78 22.39 -0.63
N ILE A 13 25.77 22.23 -1.97
CA ILE A 13 24.88 22.97 -2.87
C ILE A 13 23.45 22.79 -2.35
N ARG A 14 22.81 23.93 -2.03
CA ARG A 14 21.45 23.93 -1.52
C ARG A 14 20.48 23.63 -2.67
N LYS A 15 19.48 22.78 -2.40
CA LYS A 15 18.38 22.51 -3.35
C LYS A 15 17.71 23.84 -3.75
N ALA A 16 17.46 24.01 -5.05
CA ALA A 16 16.79 25.19 -5.60
C ALA A 16 15.33 25.28 -5.10
N GLY A 17 14.81 26.52 -4.98
CA GLY A 17 13.44 26.79 -4.55
C GLY A 17 13.32 28.02 -3.66
N ALA A 18 12.09 28.55 -3.57
CA ALA A 18 11.73 29.60 -2.63
C ALA A 18 11.92 29.11 -1.18
N ARG A 19 12.30 30.03 -0.29
CA ARG A 19 12.62 29.73 1.10
C ARG A 19 11.86 30.65 2.03
N GLU A 20 11.46 30.10 3.16
CA GLU A 20 10.99 30.87 4.29
C GLU A 20 12.16 31.66 4.92
N SER A 21 11.85 32.65 5.75
CA SER A 21 12.85 33.47 6.45
C SER A 21 13.81 32.65 7.33
N ASN A 22 13.36 31.50 7.83
CA ASN A 22 14.14 30.52 8.60
C ASN A 22 15.11 29.68 7.73
N GLY A 23 15.13 29.88 6.40
CA GLY A 23 15.98 29.18 5.45
C GLY A 23 15.48 27.79 5.04
N GLN A 24 14.34 27.31 5.56
CA GLN A 24 13.69 26.09 5.07
C GLN A 24 13.10 26.31 3.68
N LEU A 25 13.00 25.24 2.89
CA LEU A 25 12.29 25.29 1.62
C LEU A 25 10.82 25.51 1.89
N GLN A 26 10.22 26.44 1.15
CA GLN A 26 8.78 26.66 1.23
C GLN A 26 8.08 25.36 0.84
N ARG A 27 7.12 24.93 1.68
CA ARG A 27 6.35 23.72 1.41
C ARG A 27 5.43 23.97 0.22
N PRO A 28 5.34 23.03 -0.73
CA PRO A 28 4.37 23.16 -1.81
C PRO A 28 2.96 23.16 -1.23
N SER A 29 2.08 23.95 -1.83
CA SER A 29 0.66 23.96 -1.53
C SER A 29 0.01 22.61 -1.86
N VAL A 30 -1.13 22.34 -1.24
CA VAL A 30 -1.92 21.13 -1.54
C VAL A 30 -2.29 21.05 -3.03
N ALA A 31 -2.55 22.20 -3.66
CA ALA A 31 -2.85 22.30 -5.09
C ALA A 31 -1.64 21.89 -5.96
N GLU A 32 -0.45 22.38 -5.63
CA GLU A 32 0.79 22.01 -6.35
C GLU A 32 1.11 20.52 -6.18
N ILE A 33 0.92 19.96 -4.98
CA ILE A 33 1.11 18.53 -4.72
C ILE A 33 0.13 17.69 -5.54
N ARG A 34 -1.15 18.09 -5.57
CA ARG A 34 -2.18 17.40 -6.37
C ARG A 34 -1.84 17.46 -7.86
N HIS A 35 -1.49 18.63 -8.37
CA HIS A 35 -1.11 18.81 -9.77
C HIS A 35 0.09 17.92 -10.15
N ALA A 36 1.16 17.95 -9.37
CA ALA A 36 2.35 17.12 -9.60
C ALA A 36 2.03 15.62 -9.55
N THR A 37 1.13 15.21 -8.65
CA THR A 37 0.69 13.81 -8.50
C THR A 37 -0.11 13.34 -9.71
N VAL A 38 -1.06 14.14 -10.17
CA VAL A 38 -1.87 13.87 -11.37
C VAL A 38 -0.96 13.75 -12.59
N GLU A 39 -0.05 14.71 -12.78
CA GLU A 39 0.89 14.69 -13.90
C GLU A 39 1.83 13.47 -13.86
N ALA A 40 2.32 13.09 -12.69
CA ALA A 40 3.14 11.90 -12.52
C ALA A 40 2.36 10.63 -12.89
N ARG A 41 1.12 10.50 -12.44
CA ARG A 41 0.26 9.34 -12.77
C ARG A 41 -0.05 9.25 -14.27
N MET A 42 -0.30 10.38 -14.93
CA MET A 42 -0.47 10.42 -16.39
C MET A 42 0.78 9.88 -17.09
N ARG A 43 1.97 10.37 -16.70
CA ARG A 43 3.25 9.95 -17.31
C ARG A 43 3.63 8.49 -17.00
N GLN A 44 3.43 8.04 -15.78
CA GLN A 44 3.87 6.72 -15.32
C GLN A 44 2.93 5.60 -15.74
N HIS A 45 1.62 5.85 -15.74
CA HIS A 45 0.60 4.81 -15.93
C HIS A 45 -0.25 4.99 -17.18
N GLY A 46 0.02 6.02 -17.98
CA GLY A 46 -0.71 6.31 -19.23
C GLY A 46 -2.17 6.69 -18.99
N LEU A 47 -2.48 7.29 -17.84
CA LEU A 47 -3.85 7.67 -17.48
C LEU A 47 -4.25 8.99 -18.12
N THR A 48 -5.53 9.14 -18.43
CA THR A 48 -6.11 10.45 -18.78
C THR A 48 -6.11 11.39 -17.59
N LEU A 49 -6.24 12.70 -17.81
CA LEU A 49 -6.31 13.70 -16.74
C LEU A 49 -7.41 13.37 -15.71
N VAL A 50 -8.58 12.95 -16.21
CA VAL A 50 -9.74 12.59 -15.36
C VAL A 50 -9.41 11.36 -14.52
N GLN A 51 -8.87 10.30 -15.12
CA GLN A 51 -8.50 9.08 -14.39
C GLN A 51 -7.37 9.34 -13.38
N ALA A 52 -6.35 10.12 -13.76
CA ALA A 52 -5.21 10.42 -12.90
C ALA A 52 -5.59 11.24 -11.65
N GLY A 53 -6.65 12.05 -11.74
CA GLY A 53 -7.26 12.78 -10.64
C GLY A 53 -8.03 11.90 -9.65
N ASP A 54 -8.40 10.69 -10.03
CA ASP A 54 -9.14 9.76 -9.18
C ASP A 54 -8.26 9.28 -8.00
N ARG A 55 -8.91 8.99 -6.86
CA ARG A 55 -8.28 8.35 -5.71
C ARG A 55 -7.74 6.97 -6.09
N LEU A 56 -8.49 6.22 -6.90
CA LEU A 56 -8.17 4.85 -7.33
C LEU A 56 -6.93 4.77 -8.23
N ALA A 57 -6.49 5.89 -8.83
CA ALA A 57 -5.26 5.90 -9.62
C ALA A 57 -3.98 5.74 -8.77
N GLY A 58 -4.09 5.77 -7.44
CA GLY A 58 -2.96 5.67 -6.52
C GLY A 58 -2.36 4.26 -6.36
N TYR A 59 -3.04 3.21 -6.83
CA TYR A 59 -2.62 1.82 -6.67
C TYR A 59 -3.16 0.92 -7.78
N GLU A 60 -2.54 -0.22 -8.02
CA GLU A 60 -2.71 -1.02 -9.24
C GLU A 60 -4.13 -1.56 -9.38
N ILE A 61 -4.73 -2.10 -8.33
CA ILE A 61 -6.13 -2.58 -8.37
C ILE A 61 -7.07 -1.44 -8.80
N GLY A 62 -6.93 -0.25 -8.24
CA GLY A 62 -7.71 0.90 -8.66
C GLY A 62 -7.41 1.32 -10.12
N ARG A 63 -6.16 1.22 -10.58
CA ARG A 63 -5.80 1.44 -11.99
C ARG A 63 -6.43 0.40 -12.93
N LEU A 64 -6.51 -0.87 -12.53
CA LEU A 64 -7.20 -1.92 -13.30
C LEU A 64 -8.70 -1.58 -13.46
N TYR A 65 -9.35 -1.08 -12.40
CA TYR A 65 -10.74 -0.61 -12.46
C TYR A 65 -10.90 0.59 -13.39
N LEU A 66 -10.01 1.59 -13.31
CA LEU A 66 -10.05 2.77 -14.19
C LEU A 66 -9.85 2.40 -15.67
N ARG A 67 -9.11 1.32 -15.94
CA ARG A 67 -8.95 0.70 -17.27
C ARG A 67 -10.06 -0.28 -17.65
N LYS A 68 -11.09 -0.44 -16.81
CA LYS A 68 -12.23 -1.35 -17.02
C LYS A 68 -11.82 -2.83 -17.15
N GLN A 69 -10.71 -3.22 -16.53
CA GLN A 69 -10.24 -4.61 -16.50
C GLN A 69 -10.82 -5.42 -15.35
N ILE A 70 -11.33 -4.75 -14.32
CA ILE A 70 -12.07 -5.34 -13.20
C ILE A 70 -13.26 -4.43 -12.85
N ASP A 71 -14.23 -4.93 -12.11
CA ASP A 71 -15.39 -4.14 -11.67
C ASP A 71 -15.14 -3.47 -10.30
N LEU A 72 -16.11 -2.66 -9.83
CA LEU A 72 -15.97 -1.97 -8.54
C LEU A 72 -16.05 -2.95 -7.36
N VAL A 73 -16.84 -4.01 -7.49
CA VAL A 73 -17.00 -5.04 -6.44
C VAL A 73 -15.67 -5.76 -6.24
N ASP A 74 -14.93 -6.02 -7.31
CA ASP A 74 -13.59 -6.61 -7.29
C ASP A 74 -12.59 -5.72 -6.52
N VAL A 75 -12.69 -4.39 -6.66
CA VAL A 75 -11.90 -3.41 -5.89
C VAL A 75 -12.25 -3.50 -4.41
N GLU A 76 -13.54 -3.49 -4.07
CA GLU A 76 -14.01 -3.59 -2.68
C GLU A 76 -13.57 -4.90 -2.03
N VAL A 77 -13.61 -6.01 -2.77
CA VAL A 77 -13.13 -7.31 -2.30
C VAL A 77 -11.63 -7.28 -1.99
N CYS A 78 -10.84 -6.65 -2.85
CA CYS A 78 -9.41 -6.49 -2.62
C CYS A 78 -9.11 -5.59 -1.43
N ASP A 79 -9.81 -4.45 -1.30
CA ASP A 79 -9.64 -3.50 -0.21
C ASP A 79 -9.97 -4.17 1.15
N ASP A 80 -11.05 -4.95 1.24
CA ASP A 80 -11.43 -5.71 2.44
C ASP A 80 -10.43 -6.81 2.79
N TYR A 81 -9.91 -7.50 1.78
CA TYR A 81 -8.83 -8.46 1.95
C TYR A 81 -7.58 -7.79 2.53
N VAL A 82 -7.10 -6.71 1.92
CA VAL A 82 -5.93 -5.95 2.37
C VAL A 82 -6.10 -5.46 3.79
N GLN A 83 -7.25 -4.86 4.10
CA GLN A 83 -7.54 -4.36 5.44
C GLN A 83 -7.53 -5.48 6.48
N THR A 84 -8.06 -6.65 6.14
CA THR A 84 -8.04 -7.81 7.03
C THR A 84 -6.60 -8.29 7.27
N VAL A 85 -5.80 -8.43 6.21
CA VAL A 85 -4.40 -8.87 6.33
C VAL A 85 -3.57 -7.84 7.12
N ALA A 86 -3.71 -6.55 6.80
CA ALA A 86 -3.02 -5.47 7.50
C ALA A 86 -3.38 -5.45 8.99
N ARG A 87 -4.67 -5.62 9.33
CA ARG A 87 -5.14 -5.72 10.71
C ARG A 87 -4.53 -6.91 11.43
N PHE A 88 -4.57 -8.10 10.82
CA PHE A 88 -3.96 -9.30 11.41
C PHE A 88 -2.47 -9.09 11.68
N MET A 89 -1.71 -8.64 10.67
CA MET A 89 -0.27 -8.40 10.80
C MET A 89 0.05 -7.34 11.85
N SER A 90 -0.74 -6.27 11.97
CA SER A 90 -0.55 -5.24 13.00
C SER A 90 -0.73 -5.75 14.43
N LEU A 91 -1.55 -6.79 14.61
CA LEU A 91 -1.82 -7.37 15.93
C LEU A 91 -0.85 -8.51 16.28
N THR A 92 -0.35 -9.25 15.28
CA THR A 92 0.51 -10.42 15.51
C THR A 92 1.99 -10.15 15.33
N ASN A 93 2.38 -9.16 14.52
CA ASN A 93 3.79 -8.86 14.27
C ASN A 93 4.22 -7.60 15.02
N PRO A 94 5.05 -7.72 16.07
CA PRO A 94 5.51 -6.58 16.86
C PRO A 94 6.51 -5.66 16.14
N GLN A 95 6.76 -5.88 14.85
CA GLN A 95 7.71 -5.11 14.05
C GLN A 95 7.05 -4.30 12.91
N HIS A 96 5.72 -4.33 12.74
CA HIS A 96 5.09 -3.57 11.66
C HIS A 96 4.10 -2.49 12.15
N PRO A 97 4.43 -1.18 12.00
CA PRO A 97 5.69 -0.61 11.52
C PRO A 97 6.45 0.15 12.61
N PHE A 98 6.78 -0.43 13.77
CA PHE A 98 7.91 0.07 14.61
C PHE A 98 8.52 -1.06 15.47
N PRO A 99 9.84 -1.06 15.71
CA PRO A 99 10.46 -1.91 16.73
C PRO A 99 9.96 -1.52 18.12
N LYS A 100 9.62 -2.50 18.98
CA LYS A 100 9.28 -2.29 20.40
C LYS A 100 10.25 -1.38 21.17
N ALA A 101 11.51 -1.30 20.74
CA ALA A 101 12.50 -0.39 21.34
C ALA A 101 12.21 1.11 21.10
N MET A 102 11.28 1.46 20.22
CA MET A 102 10.82 2.85 19.96
C MET A 102 9.56 3.22 20.76
N ASP A 103 9.07 2.33 21.62
CA ASP A 103 7.84 2.51 22.41
C ASP A 103 7.97 3.65 23.45
N TYR A 104 9.19 4.02 23.85
CA TYR A 104 9.41 5.20 24.72
C TYR A 104 9.07 6.53 24.03
N LEU A 105 9.06 6.59 22.69
CA LEU A 105 8.55 7.74 21.92
C LEU A 105 7.02 7.74 21.81
N MET A 106 6.35 6.63 22.18
CA MET A 106 4.91 6.42 22.14
C MET A 106 4.20 6.68 23.47
N THR A 107 4.88 7.31 24.45
CA THR A 107 4.23 7.97 25.61
C THR A 107 3.35 9.18 25.20
N ILE A 108 3.00 9.28 23.92
CA ILE A 108 1.97 10.15 23.36
C ILE A 108 0.66 9.35 23.41
N LYS A 109 -0.29 9.79 24.24
CA LYS A 109 -1.65 9.23 24.33
C LYS A 109 -2.21 8.92 22.94
N GLY A 110 -2.50 7.64 22.66
CA GLY A 110 -3.24 7.24 21.44
C GLY A 110 -2.75 6.00 20.70
N GLN A 111 -1.61 5.39 21.07
CA GLN A 111 -1.27 4.05 20.58
C GLN A 111 -1.90 3.00 21.49
N GLY A 112 -2.79 2.19 20.93
CA GLY A 112 -3.59 1.21 21.65
C GLY A 112 -2.71 0.25 22.44
N GLY A 113 -3.11 -0.03 23.68
CA GLY A 113 -2.40 -0.97 24.55
C GLY A 113 -2.28 -2.36 23.92
N GLU A 114 -1.56 -3.26 24.61
CA GLU A 114 -1.37 -4.62 24.12
C GLU A 114 -2.70 -5.26 23.69
N PRO A 115 -2.78 -5.78 22.45
CA PRO A 115 -4.02 -6.35 21.96
C PRO A 115 -4.41 -7.56 22.81
N SER A 116 -5.70 -7.66 23.16
CA SER A 116 -6.18 -8.78 23.94
C SER A 116 -6.07 -10.08 23.14
N SER A 117 -5.91 -11.21 23.84
CA SER A 117 -5.90 -12.54 23.21
C SER A 117 -7.15 -12.76 22.34
N GLU A 118 -8.31 -12.27 22.78
CA GLU A 118 -9.56 -12.35 22.05
C GLU A 118 -9.53 -11.51 20.75
N GLN A 119 -8.94 -10.31 20.77
CA GLN A 119 -8.76 -9.49 19.57
C GLN A 119 -7.85 -10.17 18.55
N ILE A 120 -6.75 -10.79 19.00
CA ILE A 120 -5.83 -11.55 18.15
C ILE A 120 -6.55 -12.75 17.54
N THR A 121 -7.29 -13.53 18.33
CA THR A 121 -8.03 -14.70 17.84
C THR A 121 -9.09 -14.31 16.81
N ARG A 122 -9.87 -13.25 17.04
CA ARG A 122 -10.84 -12.75 16.05
C ARG A 122 -10.18 -12.33 14.75
N ALA A 123 -9.06 -11.61 14.82
CA ALA A 123 -8.33 -11.19 13.64
C ALA A 123 -7.73 -12.38 12.87
N ARG A 124 -7.18 -13.38 13.59
CA ARG A 124 -6.66 -14.62 13.02
C ARG A 124 -7.74 -15.42 12.29
N ASN A 125 -8.90 -15.60 12.91
CA ASN A 125 -10.01 -16.33 12.30
C ASN A 125 -10.45 -15.66 11.00
N ARG A 126 -10.68 -14.34 11.04
CA ARG A 126 -11.05 -13.56 9.84
C ARG A 126 -9.97 -13.68 8.76
N TYR A 127 -8.69 -13.56 9.11
CA TYR A 127 -7.58 -13.73 8.17
C TYR A 127 -7.55 -15.12 7.53
N ASN A 128 -7.70 -16.19 8.33
CA ASN A 128 -7.71 -17.56 7.83
C ASN A 128 -8.87 -17.81 6.87
N GLU A 129 -10.06 -17.29 7.17
CA GLU A 129 -11.21 -17.40 6.25
C GLU A 129 -10.93 -16.72 4.89
N TRP A 130 -10.21 -15.60 4.88
CA TRP A 130 -9.83 -14.90 3.66
C TRP A 130 -8.75 -15.65 2.86
N LEU A 131 -7.84 -16.33 3.56
CA LEU A 131 -6.79 -17.13 2.93
C LEU A 131 -7.26 -18.48 2.41
N LEU A 132 -8.29 -19.07 3.01
CA LEU A 132 -8.77 -20.40 2.66
C LEU A 132 -9.00 -20.61 1.15
N PRO A 133 -9.72 -19.74 0.41
CA PRO A 133 -9.87 -19.90 -1.05
C PRO A 133 -8.55 -19.74 -1.81
N LEU A 134 -7.57 -19.01 -1.26
CA LEU A 134 -6.29 -18.70 -1.92
C LEU A 134 -5.21 -19.77 -1.68
N ARG A 135 -5.13 -20.33 -0.48
CA ARG A 135 -4.07 -21.26 -0.07
C ARG A 135 -4.56 -22.68 0.18
N GLY A 136 -5.88 -22.87 0.28
CA GLY A 136 -6.44 -24.12 0.78
C GLY A 136 -6.09 -24.34 2.26
N ASP A 137 -6.33 -25.56 2.72
CA ASP A 137 -5.98 -26.03 4.05
C ASP A 137 -5.46 -27.46 3.93
N GLN A 138 -4.16 -27.66 4.20
CA GLN A 138 -3.52 -28.97 4.10
C GLN A 138 -3.96 -29.93 5.20
N GLU A 139 -4.29 -29.42 6.39
CA GLU A 139 -4.73 -30.23 7.52
C GLU A 139 -6.16 -30.75 7.30
N LEU A 140 -7.00 -29.92 6.65
CA LEU A 140 -8.37 -30.28 6.29
C LEU A 140 -8.49 -30.92 4.89
N GLY A 141 -7.39 -31.10 4.17
CA GLY A 141 -7.40 -31.67 2.80
C GLY A 141 -8.11 -30.80 1.76
N ILE A 142 -8.27 -29.50 2.02
CA ILE A 142 -8.94 -28.56 1.12
C ILE A 142 -7.90 -28.00 0.14
N PRO A 143 -7.99 -28.26 -1.17
CA PRO A 143 -7.02 -27.73 -2.12
C PRO A 143 -7.19 -26.21 -2.33
N PRO A 144 -6.12 -25.48 -2.69
CA PRO A 144 -6.23 -24.08 -3.10
C PRO A 144 -7.08 -23.96 -4.38
N GLN A 145 -7.89 -22.91 -4.49
CA GLN A 145 -8.67 -22.64 -5.70
C GLN A 145 -7.85 -21.91 -6.77
N VAL A 146 -6.65 -21.44 -6.41
CA VAL A 146 -5.78 -20.63 -7.28
C VAL A 146 -4.38 -21.21 -7.34
N SER A 147 -3.69 -21.01 -8.46
CA SER A 147 -2.30 -21.41 -8.58
C SER A 147 -1.36 -20.60 -7.66
N GLY A 148 -0.26 -21.20 -7.20
CA GLY A 148 0.73 -20.50 -6.37
C GLY A 148 1.38 -19.30 -7.09
N ASN A 149 1.57 -19.40 -8.42
CA ASN A 149 2.06 -18.29 -9.23
C ASN A 149 1.05 -17.14 -9.28
N ALA A 150 -0.25 -17.46 -9.46
CA ALA A 150 -1.30 -16.45 -9.43
C ALA A 150 -1.38 -15.73 -8.08
N LEU A 151 -1.26 -16.49 -6.99
CA LEU A 151 -1.22 -15.92 -5.64
C LEU A 151 -0.04 -14.95 -5.44
N MET A 152 1.15 -15.31 -5.93
CA MET A 152 2.34 -14.45 -5.85
C MET A 152 2.17 -13.17 -6.66
N THR A 153 1.63 -13.26 -7.88
CA THR A 153 1.31 -12.08 -8.70
C THR A 153 0.28 -11.19 -8.01
N PHE A 154 -0.82 -11.78 -7.51
CA PHE A 154 -1.88 -11.07 -6.81
C PHE A 154 -1.35 -10.34 -5.57
N HIS A 155 -0.56 -11.00 -4.72
CA HIS A 155 0.04 -10.34 -3.55
C HIS A 155 1.02 -9.23 -3.93
N GLY A 156 1.80 -9.42 -5.00
CA GLY A 156 2.66 -8.36 -5.56
C GLY A 156 1.87 -7.12 -5.93
N VAL A 157 0.76 -7.31 -6.64
CA VAL A 157 -0.15 -6.23 -7.07
C VAL A 157 -0.79 -5.52 -5.87
N VAL A 158 -1.33 -6.31 -4.94
CA VAL A 158 -2.21 -5.80 -3.87
C VAL A 158 -1.44 -5.16 -2.71
N PHE A 159 -0.27 -5.70 -2.34
CA PHE A 159 0.50 -5.19 -1.20
C PHE A 159 1.70 -4.33 -1.58
N TYR A 160 2.24 -4.49 -2.80
CA TYR A 160 3.47 -3.81 -3.23
C TYR A 160 3.28 -2.91 -4.44
N ASP A 161 2.04 -2.73 -4.90
CA ASP A 161 1.71 -1.94 -6.09
C ASP A 161 2.49 -2.38 -7.34
N HIS A 162 2.86 -3.67 -7.43
CA HIS A 162 3.51 -4.19 -8.62
C HIS A 162 2.54 -4.13 -9.80
N PRO A 163 3.00 -3.74 -11.00
CA PRO A 163 2.14 -3.77 -12.16
C PRO A 163 1.71 -5.22 -12.45
N ALA A 164 0.44 -5.42 -12.79
CA ALA A 164 -0.01 -6.69 -13.34
C ALA A 164 0.61 -6.82 -14.74
N ALA A 165 1.82 -7.37 -14.82
CA ALA A 165 2.77 -7.27 -15.94
C ALA A 165 2.23 -7.82 -17.28
N GLY A 166 1.32 -7.09 -17.92
CA GLY A 166 0.64 -7.48 -19.16
C GLY A 166 -0.40 -8.61 -19.00
N ASN A 167 -0.35 -9.37 -17.90
CA ASN A 167 -1.27 -10.47 -17.63
C ASN A 167 -2.09 -10.22 -16.36
N VAL A 168 -3.36 -9.88 -16.54
CA VAL A 168 -4.32 -9.58 -15.46
C VAL A 168 -5.07 -10.85 -15.02
N GLU A 169 -5.01 -11.94 -15.79
CA GLU A 169 -5.73 -13.18 -15.49
C GLU A 169 -5.39 -13.78 -14.12
N PRO A 170 -4.12 -13.86 -13.68
CA PRO A 170 -3.81 -14.39 -12.35
C PRO A 170 -4.41 -13.54 -11.22
N VAL A 171 -4.50 -12.22 -11.44
CA VAL A 171 -5.14 -11.30 -10.48
C VAL A 171 -6.65 -11.55 -10.45
N ARG A 172 -7.30 -11.70 -11.62
CA ARG A 172 -8.73 -12.01 -11.74
C ARG A 172 -9.08 -13.36 -11.13
N GLU A 173 -8.24 -14.37 -11.29
CA GLU A 173 -8.41 -15.70 -10.70
C GLU A 173 -8.50 -15.61 -9.17
N CYS A 174 -7.56 -14.88 -8.54
CA CYS A 174 -7.57 -14.62 -7.10
C CYS A 174 -8.79 -13.81 -6.65
N ILE A 175 -9.12 -12.74 -7.37
CA ILE A 175 -10.31 -11.91 -7.07
C ILE A 175 -11.58 -12.75 -7.15
N ALA A 176 -11.73 -13.60 -8.18
CA ALA A 176 -12.90 -14.46 -8.33
C ALA A 176 -13.02 -15.47 -7.18
N ALA A 177 -11.90 -16.05 -6.74
CA ALA A 177 -11.86 -16.94 -5.59
C ALA A 177 -12.28 -16.21 -4.30
N LEU A 178 -11.82 -14.97 -4.10
CA LEU A 178 -12.19 -14.12 -2.97
C LEU A 178 -13.65 -13.69 -3.02
N ARG A 179 -14.17 -13.36 -4.20
CA ARG A 179 -15.54 -12.86 -4.42
C ARG A 179 -16.60 -13.90 -4.09
N LYS A 180 -16.29 -15.19 -4.20
CA LYS A 180 -17.19 -16.27 -3.76
C LYS A 180 -17.54 -16.19 -2.26
N LYS A 181 -16.71 -15.54 -1.43
CA LYS A 181 -17.00 -15.28 -0.01
C LYS A 181 -18.01 -14.14 0.20
N PHE A 182 -18.11 -13.21 -0.74
CA PHE A 182 -19.00 -12.04 -0.67
C PHE A 182 -20.45 -12.34 -1.08
N ARG A 183 -20.71 -13.52 -1.67
CA ARG A 183 -22.05 -13.98 -2.05
C ARG A 183 -22.58 -14.96 -1.02
#